data_AF-A0A0S8I2M1-F1
#
_entry.id   AF-A0A0S8I2M1-F1
#
_cell.length_a   1.000
_cell.length_b   1.000
_cell.length_c   1.000
_cell.angle_alpha   90.00
_cell.angle_beta   90.00
_cell.angle_gamma   90.00
#
_symmetry.space_group_name_H-M   'P 1'
#
loop_
_entity.id
_entity.type
_entity.pdbx_description
1 polymer ?
#
loop_
_entity_poly.entity_id
_entity_poly.type
_entity_poly.pdbx_seq_one_letter_code
_entity_poly.pdbx_strand_id
1 'polypeptide(L)'
;MYKTFTSYTMPFLTGTFTTSPFQKLVNLVNNVPSSPMHALHERPLLYMLQNESLHAIMMMFTMYVGKRAEKAARDMVDIFQETDKPLMVCWIAGSLAQDAYKILEQAGVPLFKTAGRCVRALRAQVKYSQFLRALT
;
A
#
# COMPACT_ATOMS: atom_id res chain seq x y z
N MET A 1 -0.49 25.71 -19.86
CA MET A 1 -1.95 25.96 -19.74
C MET A 1 -2.54 24.80 -18.95
N TYR A 2 -2.62 24.95 -17.62
CA TYR A 2 -3.07 23.89 -16.70
C TYR A 2 -4.60 23.89 -16.62
N LYS A 3 -5.23 22.72 -16.80
CA LYS A 3 -6.63 22.51 -16.43
C LYS A 3 -6.67 21.81 -15.07
N THR A 4 -7.26 22.52 -14.13
CA THR A 4 -7.60 22.19 -12.75
C THR A 4 -8.40 20.88 -12.69
N PHE A 5 -7.99 19.95 -11.82
CA PHE A 5 -8.77 18.75 -11.51
C PHE A 5 -9.77 19.11 -10.41
N THR A 6 -11.04 19.15 -10.78
CA THR A 6 -12.19 19.50 -9.96
C THR A 6 -12.45 18.44 -8.88
N SER A 7 -12.62 18.88 -7.65
CA SER A 7 -13.20 18.11 -6.56
C SER A 7 -14.62 17.68 -6.91
N TYR A 8 -14.91 16.37 -6.90
CA TYR A 8 -16.28 15.87 -6.96
C TYR A 8 -16.85 15.82 -5.53
N THR A 9 -17.72 16.79 -5.22
CA THR A 9 -18.73 16.68 -4.17
C THR A 9 -19.92 15.91 -4.76
N MET A 10 -20.26 14.76 -4.18
CA MET A 10 -21.55 14.10 -4.42
C MET A 10 -22.46 14.37 -3.21
N PRO A 11 -23.61 15.06 -3.39
CA PRO A 11 -24.56 15.29 -2.32
C PRO A 11 -25.69 14.26 -2.42
N PHE A 12 -25.67 13.20 -1.61
CA PHE A 12 -26.91 12.60 -1.11
C PHE A 12 -26.67 11.59 0.03
N LEU A 13 -27.66 11.53 0.92
CA LEU A 13 -27.84 10.63 2.07
C LEU A 13 -27.31 11.14 3.43
N THR A 14 -28.14 12.01 4.01
CA THR A 14 -28.38 12.09 5.45
C THR A 14 -28.72 10.70 6.01
N GLY A 15 -27.74 10.07 6.65
CA GLY A 15 -27.90 8.86 7.41
C GLY A 15 -26.66 8.64 8.26
N THR A 16 -26.81 8.59 9.57
CA THR A 16 -25.74 8.33 10.54
C THR A 16 -25.24 6.89 10.40
N PHE A 17 -24.44 6.63 9.37
CA PHE A 17 -23.69 5.39 9.26
C PHE A 17 -22.47 5.49 10.15
N THR A 18 -22.45 4.64 11.16
CA THR A 18 -21.26 4.34 11.98
C THR A 18 -20.10 4.08 11.01
N THR A 19 -18.99 4.81 11.21
CA THR A 19 -17.90 4.84 10.23
C THR A 19 -17.39 3.43 9.97
N SER A 20 -17.59 2.95 8.74
CA SER A 20 -17.06 1.66 8.27
C SER A 20 -15.57 1.53 8.64
N PRO A 21 -15.08 0.35 9.06
CA PRO A 21 -13.65 0.12 9.28
C PRO A 21 -12.78 0.57 8.10
N PHE A 22 -13.35 0.50 6.89
CA PHE A 22 -12.73 0.99 5.67
C PHE A 22 -12.55 2.52 5.66
N GLN A 23 -13.52 3.27 6.18
CA GLN A 23 -13.45 4.72 6.30
C GLN A 23 -12.41 5.16 7.35
N LYS A 24 -12.27 4.40 8.44
CA LYS A 24 -11.21 4.64 9.44
C LYS A 24 -9.82 4.42 8.83
N LEU A 25 -9.65 3.37 8.03
CA LEU A 25 -8.40 3.11 7.30
C LEU A 25 -8.07 4.22 6.30
N VAL A 26 -9.06 4.67 5.52
CA VAL A 26 -8.90 5.79 4.57
C VAL A 26 -8.50 7.08 5.31
N ASN A 27 -9.15 7.38 6.44
CA ASN A 27 -8.84 8.57 7.24
C ASN A 27 -7.45 8.49 7.90
N LEU A 28 -6.97 7.30 8.28
CA LEU A 28 -5.63 7.11 8.85
C LEU A 28 -4.53 7.38 7.81
N VAL A 29 -4.73 6.88 6.58
CA VAL A 29 -3.82 7.13 5.46
C VAL A 29 -3.83 8.62 5.05
N ASN A 30 -5.01 9.24 5.04
CA ASN A 30 -5.16 10.64 4.61
C ASN A 30 -4.72 11.68 5.65
N ASN A 31 -4.63 11.32 6.93
CA ASN A 31 -4.15 12.20 8.00
C ASN A 31 -2.63 12.11 8.23
N VAL A 32 -1.91 11.37 7.39
CA VAL A 32 -0.44 11.45 7.37
C VAL A 32 -0.06 12.84 6.85
N PRO A 33 0.63 13.68 7.65
CA PRO A 33 0.96 15.04 7.24
C PRO A 33 1.75 15.00 5.93
N SER A 34 1.30 15.78 4.94
CA SER A 34 1.91 15.89 3.61
C SER A 34 3.32 16.46 3.72
N SER A 35 4.27 15.57 4.01
CA SER A 35 5.69 15.89 4.15
C SER A 35 6.31 16.07 2.76
N PRO A 36 7.37 16.89 2.62
CA PRO A 36 8.01 17.14 1.33
C PRO A 36 8.40 15.82 0.65
N MET A 37 8.18 15.76 -0.66
CA MET A 37 8.04 14.56 -1.52
C MET A 37 9.27 13.65 -1.64
N HIS A 38 10.30 13.84 -0.81
CA HIS A 38 11.63 13.24 -0.92
C HIS A 38 11.93 12.14 0.11
N ALA A 39 11.08 11.94 1.13
CA ALA A 39 11.29 10.95 2.21
C ALA A 39 10.04 10.10 2.54
N LEU A 40 9.08 10.03 1.61
CA LEU A 40 7.68 9.68 1.88
C LEU A 40 7.38 8.21 2.23
N HIS A 41 8.30 7.27 2.04
CA HIS A 41 7.96 5.84 2.18
C HIS A 41 8.30 5.23 3.54
N GLU A 42 9.32 5.72 4.22
CA GLU A 42 9.86 5.02 5.39
C GLU A 42 9.06 5.38 6.67
N ARG A 43 8.93 6.67 7.00
CA ARG A 43 8.36 7.06 8.31
C ARG A 43 6.89 6.67 8.51
N PRO A 44 5.96 6.96 7.58
CA PRO A 44 4.56 6.57 7.77
C PRO A 44 4.40 5.05 7.81
N LEU A 45 5.20 4.33 7.01
CA LEU A 45 5.16 2.88 6.96
C LEU A 45 5.65 2.26 8.27
N LEU A 46 6.74 2.78 8.86
CA LEU A 46 7.20 2.33 10.18
C LEU A 46 6.13 2.53 11.26
N TYR A 47 5.40 3.65 11.26
CA TYR A 47 4.27 3.85 12.18
C TYR A 47 3.13 2.83 11.94
N MET A 48 2.83 2.51 10.68
CA MET A 48 1.83 1.50 10.35
C MET A 48 2.27 0.10 10.78
N LEU A 49 3.56 -0.20 10.66
CA LEU A 49 4.17 -1.47 11.08
C LEU A 49 4.14 -1.63 12.60
N GLN A 50 4.32 -0.56 13.36
CA GLN A 50 4.22 -0.58 14.82
C GLN A 50 2.78 -0.69 15.34
N ASN A 51 1.78 -0.30 14.54
CA ASN A 51 0.39 -0.32 14.98
C ASN A 51 -0.19 -1.75 14.99
N GLU A 52 -0.41 -2.32 16.18
CA GLU A 52 -0.97 -3.67 16.36
C GLU A 52 -2.36 -3.87 15.74
N SER A 53 -3.15 -2.81 15.57
CA SER A 53 -4.46 -2.91 14.89
C SER A 53 -4.32 -3.20 13.39
N LEU A 54 -3.16 -2.91 12.80
CA LEU A 54 -2.87 -3.18 11.40
C LEU A 54 -2.21 -4.54 11.24
N HIS A 55 -2.92 -5.45 10.57
CA HIS A 55 -2.54 -6.84 10.39
C HIS A 55 -1.92 -7.15 9.02
N ALA A 56 -2.04 -6.22 8.07
CA ALA A 56 -1.44 -6.32 6.74
C ALA A 56 -1.31 -4.92 6.14
N ILE A 57 -0.34 -4.75 5.24
CA ILE A 57 -0.04 -3.48 4.58
C ILE A 57 0.00 -3.69 3.08
N MET A 58 -0.69 -2.81 2.35
CA MET A 58 -0.62 -2.73 0.90
C MET A 58 -0.08 -1.35 0.51
N MET A 59 1.10 -1.34 -0.10
CA MET A 59 1.74 -0.12 -0.62
C MET A 59 1.38 0.05 -2.08
N MET A 60 0.73 1.17 -2.43
CA MET A 60 0.36 1.49 -3.79
C MET A 60 1.21 2.61 -4.37
N PHE A 61 1.82 2.37 -5.53
CA PHE A 61 2.60 3.35 -6.27
C PHE A 61 2.00 3.54 -7.67
N THR A 62 1.85 4.80 -8.08
CA THR A 62 1.45 5.17 -9.44
C THR A 62 2.44 6.19 -9.99
N MET A 63 2.82 6.05 -11.26
CA MET A 63 3.74 6.98 -11.95
C MET A 63 5.09 7.23 -11.25
N TYR A 64 5.53 6.33 -10.38
CA TYR A 64 6.83 6.40 -9.71
C TYR A 64 7.86 5.61 -10.51
N VAL A 65 8.88 6.28 -11.07
CA VAL A 65 9.78 5.72 -12.11
C VAL A 65 11.23 6.17 -11.94
N GLY A 66 12.15 5.52 -12.68
CA GLY A 66 13.57 5.87 -12.73
C GLY A 66 14.33 5.60 -11.43
N LYS A 67 15.40 6.35 -11.17
CA LYS A 67 16.28 6.13 -10.00
C LYS A 67 15.57 6.26 -8.65
N ARG A 68 14.52 7.10 -8.58
CA ARG A 68 13.71 7.22 -7.37
C ARG A 68 12.89 5.96 -7.11
N ALA A 69 12.35 5.35 -8.16
CA ALA A 69 11.68 4.04 -8.07
C ALA A 69 12.64 2.95 -7.60
N GLU A 70 13.86 2.91 -8.12
CA GLU A 70 14.87 1.95 -7.66
C GLU A 70 15.19 2.12 -6.16
N LYS A 71 15.32 3.37 -5.68
CA LYS A 71 15.54 3.61 -4.24
C LYS A 71 14.35 3.10 -3.42
N ALA A 72 13.12 3.51 -3.75
CA ALA A 72 11.95 3.05 -2.99
C ALA A 72 11.77 1.54 -3.03
N ALA A 73 12.14 0.88 -4.14
CA ALA A 73 12.14 -0.57 -4.20
C ALA A 73 13.10 -1.18 -3.17
N ARG A 74 14.32 -0.64 -3.03
CA ARG A 74 15.28 -1.09 -2.00
C ARG A 74 14.76 -0.82 -0.59
N ASP A 75 14.24 0.38 -0.35
CA ASP A 75 13.64 0.72 0.96
C ASP A 75 12.50 -0.26 1.32
N MET A 76 11.69 -0.68 0.33
CA MET A 76 10.64 -1.69 0.56
C MET A 76 11.20 -3.09 0.81
N VAL A 77 12.35 -3.45 0.22
CA VAL A 77 13.02 -4.72 0.49
C VAL A 77 13.48 -4.77 1.95
N ASP A 78 14.15 -3.71 2.40
CA ASP A 78 14.65 -3.62 3.78
C ASP A 78 13.48 -3.79 4.77
N ILE A 79 12.39 -3.05 4.54
CA ILE A 79 11.19 -3.14 5.38
C ILE A 79 10.53 -4.52 5.31
N PHE A 80 10.45 -5.13 4.13
CA PHE A 80 9.86 -6.46 3.96
C PHE A 80 10.63 -7.54 4.73
N GLN A 81 11.96 -7.40 4.84
CA GLN A 81 12.81 -8.32 5.58
C GLN A 81 12.73 -8.14 7.10
N GLU A 82 12.43 -6.93 7.56
CA GLU A 82 12.35 -6.61 9.00
C GLU A 82 10.97 -6.86 9.61
N THR A 83 9.93 -7.08 8.81
CA THR A 83 8.56 -7.19 9.31
C THR A 83 7.96 -8.58 9.20
N ASP A 84 7.30 -9.02 10.28
CA ASP A 84 6.43 -10.21 10.27
C ASP A 84 5.04 -9.93 9.69
N LYS A 85 4.70 -8.65 9.46
CA LYS A 85 3.38 -8.28 8.92
C LYS A 85 3.37 -8.49 7.42
N PRO A 86 2.31 -9.13 6.87
CA PRO A 86 2.11 -9.20 5.43
C PRO A 86 2.21 -7.84 4.74
N LEU A 87 3.22 -7.67 3.89
CA LEU A 87 3.43 -6.48 3.07
C LEU A 87 3.31 -6.85 1.59
N MET A 88 2.45 -6.12 0.88
CA MET A 88 2.26 -6.27 -0.57
C MET A 88 2.49 -4.95 -1.29
N VAL A 89 3.11 -5.01 -2.47
CA VAL A 89 3.36 -3.85 -3.31
C VAL A 89 2.48 -3.91 -4.55
N CYS A 90 1.70 -2.85 -4.77
CA CYS A 90 0.95 -2.63 -6.00
C CYS A 90 1.56 -1.44 -6.76
N TRP A 91 2.23 -1.70 -7.88
CA TRP A 91 2.95 -0.66 -8.61
C TRP A 91 2.50 -0.59 -10.06
N ILE A 92 1.79 0.47 -10.39
CA ILE A 92 1.18 0.69 -11.71
C ILE A 92 1.99 1.78 -12.44
N ALA A 93 3.09 1.38 -13.09
CA ALA A 93 3.99 2.31 -13.79
C ALA A 93 4.55 1.76 -15.12
N GLY A 94 4.08 0.60 -15.58
CA GLY A 94 4.49 0.01 -16.85
C GLY A 94 5.99 -0.30 -16.91
N SER A 95 6.56 -0.26 -18.11
CA SER A 95 7.99 -0.57 -18.34
C SER A 95 8.96 0.44 -17.72
N LEU A 96 8.49 1.64 -17.36
CA LEU A 96 9.33 2.70 -16.78
C LEU A 96 9.79 2.41 -15.34
N ALA A 97 9.17 1.43 -14.67
CA ALA A 97 9.56 0.97 -13.35
C ALA A 97 10.20 -0.43 -13.39
N GLN A 98 10.63 -0.92 -14.57
CA GLN A 98 11.11 -2.29 -14.73
C GLN A 98 12.29 -2.64 -13.81
N ASP A 99 13.21 -1.70 -13.59
CA ASP A 99 14.35 -1.94 -12.69
C ASP A 99 13.93 -2.01 -11.22
N ALA A 100 12.95 -1.20 -10.81
CA ALA A 100 12.33 -1.30 -9.50
C ALA A 100 11.58 -2.64 -9.33
N TYR A 101 10.91 -3.12 -10.37
CA TYR A 101 10.23 -4.42 -10.35
C TYR A 101 11.22 -5.56 -10.16
N LYS A 102 12.35 -5.55 -10.87
CA LYS A 102 13.40 -6.57 -10.72
C LYS A 102 13.94 -6.61 -9.29
N ILE A 103 14.18 -5.46 -8.67
CA ILE A 103 14.65 -5.37 -7.27
C ILE A 103 13.67 -6.07 -6.33
N LEU A 104 12.37 -5.75 -6.45
CA LEU A 104 11.33 -6.35 -5.61
C LEU A 104 11.17 -7.86 -5.86
N GLU A 105 11.14 -8.27 -7.13
CA GLU A 105 11.00 -9.66 -7.55
C GLU A 105 12.18 -10.52 -7.07
N GLN A 106 13.42 -10.02 -7.17
CA GLN A 106 14.62 -10.72 -6.71
C GLN A 106 14.64 -10.91 -5.18
N ALA A 107 14.09 -9.96 -4.43
CA ALA A 107 13.96 -10.05 -2.99
C ALA A 107 12.75 -10.87 -2.52
N GLY A 108 11.91 -11.35 -3.44
CA GLY A 108 10.69 -12.10 -3.11
C GLY A 108 9.54 -11.23 -2.57
N VAL A 109 9.60 -9.91 -2.73
CA VAL A 109 8.54 -9.01 -2.28
C VAL A 109 7.31 -9.19 -3.19
N PRO A 110 6.10 -9.44 -2.64
CA PRO A 110 4.89 -9.61 -3.45
C PRO A 110 4.55 -8.35 -4.26
N LEU A 111 4.76 -8.40 -5.57
CA LEU A 111 4.54 -7.29 -6.51
C LEU A 111 3.36 -7.55 -7.44
N PHE A 112 2.45 -6.57 -7.54
CA PHE A 112 1.28 -6.61 -8.40
C PHE A 112 1.18 -5.35 -9.28
N LYS A 113 0.84 -5.56 -10.56
CA LYS A 113 0.69 -4.45 -11.53
C LYS A 113 -0.73 -3.89 -11.59
N THR A 114 -1.63 -4.36 -10.71
CA THR A 114 -3.03 -3.92 -10.62
C THR A 114 -3.52 -4.08 -9.20
N ALA A 115 -4.32 -3.13 -8.70
CA ALA A 115 -4.88 -3.19 -7.35
C ALA A 115 -5.75 -4.45 -7.11
N GLY A 116 -6.57 -4.83 -8.09
CA GLY A 116 -7.44 -6.00 -7.98
C GLY A 116 -6.69 -7.31 -7.73
N ARG A 117 -5.52 -7.51 -8.37
CA ARG A 117 -4.66 -8.68 -8.11
C ARG A 117 -4.06 -8.66 -6.71
N CYS A 118 -3.62 -7.49 -6.25
CA CYS A 118 -3.08 -7.31 -4.90
C CYS A 118 -4.13 -7.65 -3.83
N VAL A 119 -5.36 -7.13 -3.97
CA VAL A 119 -6.46 -7.43 -3.03
C VAL A 119 -6.84 -8.90 -3.06
N ARG A 120 -6.84 -9.54 -4.23
CA ARG A 120 -7.10 -10.99 -4.34
C ARG A 120 -6.04 -11.82 -3.64
N ALA A 121 -4.77 -11.44 -3.75
CA ALA A 121 -3.68 -12.10 -3.03
C ALA A 121 -3.82 -11.92 -1.52
N LEU A 122 -4.13 -10.71 -1.05
CA LEU A 122 -4.38 -10.45 0.36
C LEU A 122 -5.55 -11.29 0.89
N ARG A 123 -6.65 -11.38 0.14
CA ARG A 123 -7.78 -12.26 0.50
C ARG A 123 -7.37 -13.72 0.61
N ALA A 124 -6.54 -14.22 -0.30
CA ALA A 124 -6.05 -15.59 -0.26
C ALA A 124 -5.18 -15.84 0.99
N GLN A 125 -4.31 -14.89 1.32
CA GLN A 125 -3.48 -14.96 2.54
C GLN A 125 -4.32 -14.97 3.82
N VAL A 126 -5.34 -14.11 3.91
CA VAL A 126 -6.27 -14.09 5.06
C VAL A 126 -6.98 -15.43 5.20
N LYS A 127 -7.52 -15.98 4.10
CA LYS A 127 -8.18 -17.30 4.12
C LYS A 127 -7.21 -18.41 4.57
N TYR A 128 -5.98 -18.37 4.09
CA TYR A 128 -4.96 -19.35 4.48
C TYR A 128 -4.61 -19.24 5.97
N SER A 129 -4.45 -18.03 6.49
CA SER A 129 -4.23 -17.81 7.92
C SER A 129 -5.39 -18.34 8.78
N GLN A 130 -6.64 -18.11 8.35
CA GLN A 130 -7.82 -18.65 9.03
C GLN A 130 -7.85 -20.18 9.00
N PHE A 131 -7.49 -20.78 7.86
CA PHE A 131 -7.41 -22.23 7.73
C PHE A 131 -6.37 -22.84 8.68
N LEU A 132 -5.16 -22.26 8.74
CA LEU A 132 -4.12 -22.73 9.67
C LEU A 132 -4.55 -22.61 11.14
N ARG A 133 -5.26 -21.54 11.50
CA ARG A 133 -5.80 -21.35 12.85
C ARG A 133 -6.90 -22.36 13.21
N ALA A 134 -7.61 -22.91 12.22
CA ALA A 134 -8.63 -23.93 12.45
C ALA A 134 -8.05 -25.34 12.61
N LEU A 135 -6.79 -25.54 12.21
CA LEU A 135 -6.07 -26.82 12.34
C LEU A 135 -5.30 -26.95 13.65
N THR A 136 -5.08 -25.84 14.36
CA THR A 136 -4.34 -25.78 15.64
C THR A 136 -5.33 -25.66 16.78
#